data_AF-A0A482VBN0-F1
#
_entry.id   AF-A0A482VBN0-F1
#
_cell.length_a   1.000
_cell.length_b   1.000
_cell.length_c   1.000
_cell.angle_alpha   90.00
_cell.angle_beta   90.00
_cell.angle_gamma   90.00
#
_symmetry.space_group_name_H-M   'P 1'
#
loop_
_entity.id
_entity.type
_entity.pdbx_description
1 polymer ?
#
loop_
_entity_poly.entity_id
_entity_poly.type
_entity_poly.pdbx_seq_one_letter_code
_entity_poly.pdbx_strand_id
1 'polypeptide(L)'
;MDINKSAVCGTLAIGAGYSQFSELCSSLDIPTMSSRTFVNKEKSISETKRENVFSGMIQVGQQEIVLAVEAGDIDVDSVPQIAVIVDGAWSKRSYKSN
;
A
#
# COMPACT_ATOMS: atom_id res chain seq x y z
N MET A 1 -3.09 -0.17 -17.71
CA MET A 1 -1.95 -0.96 -17.17
C MET A 1 -1.73 -2.12 -18.13
N ASP A 2 -0.49 -2.47 -18.47
CA ASP A 2 -0.22 -3.64 -19.33
C ASP A 2 -0.40 -4.96 -18.56
N ILE A 3 -0.63 -6.07 -19.26
CA ILE A 3 -0.93 -7.37 -18.63
C ILE A 3 0.15 -7.83 -17.65
N ASN A 4 1.43 -7.61 -17.94
CA ASN A 4 2.53 -7.99 -17.06
C ASN A 4 2.54 -7.10 -15.82
N LYS A 5 2.33 -5.79 -15.98
CA LYS A 5 2.23 -4.86 -14.85
C LYS A 5 1.00 -5.15 -13.98
N SER A 6 -0.12 -5.58 -14.58
CA SER A 6 -1.31 -6.03 -13.85
C SER A 6 -1.06 -7.32 -13.07
N ALA A 7 -0.40 -8.31 -13.67
CA ALA A 7 -0.05 -9.56 -13.00
C ALA A 7 0.86 -9.35 -11.78
N VAL A 8 1.89 -8.50 -11.93
CA VAL A 8 2.76 -8.10 -10.82
C VAL A 8 1.97 -7.33 -9.75
N CYS A 9 1.11 -6.40 -10.14
CA CYS A 9 0.29 -5.64 -9.20
C CYS A 9 -0.64 -6.55 -8.38
N GLY A 10 -1.30 -7.51 -9.02
CA GLY A 10 -2.16 -8.50 -8.34
C GLY A 10 -1.37 -9.37 -7.37
N THR A 11 -0.18 -9.82 -7.77
CA THR A 11 0.74 -10.59 -6.91
C THR A 11 1.11 -9.80 -5.65
N LEU A 12 1.49 -8.53 -5.80
CA LEU A 12 1.85 -7.68 -4.65
C LEU A 12 0.64 -7.38 -3.75
N ALA A 13 -0.56 -7.24 -4.33
CA ALA A 13 -1.78 -6.94 -3.58
C ALA A 13 -2.16 -8.07 -2.61
N ILE A 14 -1.86 -9.32 -2.95
CA ILE A 14 -2.07 -10.49 -2.08
C ILE A 14 -0.88 -10.75 -1.14
N GLY A 15 0.15 -9.90 -1.14
CA GLY A 15 1.35 -10.06 -0.32
C GLY A 15 2.29 -11.17 -0.81
N ALA A 16 2.20 -11.54 -2.09
CA ALA A 16 3.06 -12.56 -2.69
C ALA A 16 4.28 -11.95 -3.41
N GLY A 17 5.31 -12.78 -3.60
CA GLY A 17 6.53 -12.42 -4.34
C GLY A 17 6.71 -13.18 -5.66
N TYR A 18 7.85 -12.95 -6.33
CA TYR A 18 8.17 -13.59 -7.61
C TYR A 18 8.10 -15.12 -7.57
N SER A 19 8.56 -15.77 -6.50
CA SER A 19 8.56 -17.23 -6.40
C SER A 19 7.15 -17.82 -6.50
N GLN A 20 6.19 -17.23 -5.77
CA GLN A 20 4.78 -17.66 -5.78
C GLN A 20 4.11 -17.32 -7.13
N PHE A 21 4.46 -16.18 -7.73
CA PHE A 21 4.00 -15.85 -9.08
C PHE A 21 4.50 -16.87 -10.12
N SER A 22 5.78 -17.25 -10.04
CA SER A 22 6.35 -18.25 -10.94
C SER A 22 5.73 -19.63 -10.75
N GLU A 23 5.44 -20.03 -9.51
CA GLU A 23 4.75 -21.28 -9.21
C GLU A 23 3.34 -21.31 -9.79
N LEU A 24 2.59 -20.22 -9.65
CA LEU A 24 1.26 -20.07 -10.23
C LEU A 24 1.29 -20.20 -11.75
N CYS A 25 2.20 -19.50 -12.43
CA CYS A 25 2.35 -19.58 -13.88
C CYS A 25 2.73 -21.00 -14.34
N SER A 26 3.67 -21.65 -13.67
CA SER A 26 4.05 -23.04 -13.96
C SER A 26 2.89 -24.02 -13.76
N SER A 27 2.06 -23.83 -12.73
CA SER A 27 0.89 -24.69 -12.46
C SER A 27 -0.20 -24.56 -13.51
N LEU A 28 -0.25 -23.42 -14.20
CA LEU A 28 -1.21 -23.13 -15.27
C LEU A 28 -0.64 -23.34 -16.67
N ASP A 29 0.61 -23.83 -16.78
CA ASP A 29 1.35 -23.96 -18.04
C ASP A 29 1.44 -22.63 -18.83
N ILE A 30 1.61 -21.52 -18.11
CA ILE A 30 1.74 -20.18 -18.68
C ILE A 30 3.23 -19.76 -18.66
N PRO A 31 3.79 -19.21 -19.75
CA PRO A 31 5.14 -18.66 -19.75
C PRO A 31 5.33 -17.55 -18.70
N THR A 32 6.24 -17.78 -17.76
CA THR A 32 6.56 -16.82 -16.70
C THR A 32 7.56 -15.76 -17.18
N MET A 33 7.34 -14.49 -16.81
CA MET A 33 8.34 -13.45 -17.01
C MET A 33 9.60 -13.70 -16.17
N SER A 34 10.75 -13.17 -16.59
CA SER A 34 11.97 -13.30 -15.80
C SER A 34 11.87 -12.55 -14.46
N SER A 35 12.59 -13.02 -13.45
CA SER A 35 12.72 -12.35 -12.14
C SER A 35 13.13 -10.87 -12.27
N ARG A 36 14.08 -10.58 -13.17
CA ARG A 36 14.52 -9.20 -13.43
C ARG A 36 13.38 -8.33 -13.96
N THR A 37 12.58 -8.86 -14.88
CA THR A 37 11.42 -8.15 -15.43
C THR A 37 10.37 -7.90 -14.36
N PHE A 38 10.10 -8.89 -13.50
CA PHE A 38 9.18 -8.77 -12.38
C PHE A 38 9.59 -7.63 -11.43
N VAL A 39 10.85 -7.64 -10.96
CA VAL A 39 11.38 -6.61 -10.03
C VAL A 39 11.33 -5.21 -10.63
N ASN A 40 11.65 -5.07 -11.92
CA ASN A 40 11.55 -3.78 -12.60
C ASN A 40 10.11 -3.25 -12.64
N LYS A 41 9.12 -4.13 -12.85
CA LYS A 41 7.70 -3.77 -12.85
C LYS A 41 7.21 -3.45 -11.44
N GLU A 42 7.61 -4.22 -10.44
CA GLU A 42 7.34 -3.95 -9.02
C GLU A 42 7.87 -2.58 -8.59
N LYS A 43 9.11 -2.25 -8.95
CA LYS A 43 9.70 -0.93 -8.65
C LYS A 43 8.90 0.20 -9.28
N SER A 44 8.54 0.07 -10.57
CA SER A 44 7.70 1.07 -11.26
C SER A 44 6.33 1.24 -10.59
N ILE A 45 5.70 0.15 -10.13
CA ILE A 45 4.42 0.21 -9.39
C ILE A 45 4.62 0.92 -8.05
N SER A 46 5.70 0.60 -7.34
CA SER A 46 6.01 1.17 -6.04
C SER A 46 6.29 2.68 -6.12
N GLU A 47 6.92 3.14 -7.19
CA GLU A 47 7.15 4.56 -7.46
C GLU A 47 5.84 5.31 -7.69
N THR A 48 4.99 4.83 -8.59
CA THR A 48 3.66 5.43 -8.83
C THR A 48 2.81 5.40 -7.56
N LYS A 49 2.85 4.31 -6.79
CA LYS A 49 2.12 4.21 -5.52
C LYS A 49 2.60 5.27 -4.53
N ARG A 50 3.91 5.48 -4.41
CA ARG A 50 4.48 6.45 -3.47
C ARG A 50 4.02 7.87 -3.78
N GLU A 51 4.03 8.27 -5.05
CA GLU A 51 3.60 9.61 -5.48
C GLU A 51 2.11 9.83 -5.20
N ASN A 52 1.27 8.84 -5.51
CA ASN A 52 -0.17 8.91 -5.27
C ASN A 52 -0.51 8.89 -3.78
N VAL A 53 0.17 8.05 -3.00
CA VAL A 53 -0.03 7.99 -1.54
C VAL A 53 0.42 9.30 -0.90
N PHE A 54 1.57 9.85 -1.31
CA PHE A 54 2.07 11.09 -0.75
C PHE A 54 1.13 12.28 -1.03
N SER A 55 0.69 12.43 -2.28
CA SER A 55 -0.29 13.48 -2.63
C SER A 55 -1.62 13.31 -1.88
N GLY A 56 -2.11 12.08 -1.75
CA GLY A 56 -3.29 11.78 -0.93
C GLY A 56 -3.10 12.13 0.54
N MET A 57 -1.95 11.80 1.14
CA MET A 57 -1.65 12.12 2.54
C MET A 57 -1.63 13.64 2.79
N ILE A 58 -1.09 14.43 1.86
CA ILE A 58 -1.11 15.89 1.97
C ILE A 58 -2.54 16.43 1.91
N GLN A 59 -3.36 15.92 0.97
CA GLN A 59 -4.75 16.35 0.84
C GLN A 59 -5.58 15.99 2.07
N VAL A 60 -5.43 14.77 2.59
CA VAL A 60 -6.10 14.32 3.81
C VAL A 60 -5.64 15.15 5.01
N GLY A 61 -4.33 15.40 5.15
CA GLY A 61 -3.81 16.24 6.23
C GLY A 61 -4.38 17.66 6.24
N GLN A 62 -4.61 18.26 5.07
CA GLN A 62 -5.28 19.57 4.97
C GLN A 62 -6.74 19.52 5.46
N GLN A 63 -7.46 18.43 5.14
CA GLN A 63 -8.83 18.23 5.61
C GLN A 63 -8.89 17.96 7.12
N GLU A 64 -7.94 17.17 7.65
CA GLU A 64 -7.81 16.89 9.08
C GLU A 64 -7.57 18.17 9.90
N ILE A 65 -6.76 19.11 9.39
CA ILE A 65 -6.55 20.42 10.02
C ILE A 65 -7.86 21.19 10.13
N VAL A 66 -8.65 21.27 9.05
CA VAL A 66 -9.92 22.01 9.05
C VAL A 66 -10.89 21.42 10.07
N LEU A 67 -11.02 20.09 10.08
CA LEU A 67 -11.90 19.38 11.00
C LEU A 67 -11.50 19.57 12.47
N ALA A 68 -10.19 19.52 12.77
CA ALA A 68 -9.69 19.74 14.13
C ALA A 68 -9.95 21.17 14.62
N VAL A 69 -9.78 22.17 13.75
CA VAL A 69 -10.09 23.57 14.08
C VAL A 69 -11.59 23.77 14.30
N GLU A 70 -12.44 23.17 13.46
CA GLU A 70 -13.90 23.23 13.63
C GLU A 70 -14.39 22.55 14.91
N ALA A 71 -13.73 21.47 15.32
CA ALA A 71 -14.02 20.76 16.57
C ALA A 71 -13.47 21.48 17.82
N GLY A 72 -12.57 22.45 17.64
CA GLY A 72 -11.86 23.11 18.75
C GLY A 72 -10.74 22.26 19.37
N ASP A 73 -10.32 21.20 18.67
CA ASP A 73 -9.28 20.27 19.10
C ASP A 73 -7.89 20.83 18.77
N ILE A 74 -7.50 21.86 19.52
CA ILE A 74 -6.23 22.57 19.40
C ILE A 74 -5.43 22.40 20.69
N ASP A 75 -4.17 22.00 20.58
CA ASP A 75 -3.31 21.82 21.75
C ASP A 75 -2.77 23.15 22.33
N VAL A 76 -2.00 23.04 23.43
CA VAL A 76 -1.44 24.20 24.14
C VAL A 76 -0.49 25.05 23.30
N ASP A 77 0.09 24.48 22.24
CA ASP A 77 1.01 25.13 21.32
C ASP A 77 0.29 25.61 20.03
N SER A 78 -1.04 25.62 20.03
CA SER A 78 -1.89 26.00 18.89
C SER A 78 -1.80 25.05 17.69
N VAL A 79 -1.49 23.77 17.91
CA VAL A 79 -1.44 22.75 16.86
C VAL A 79 -2.78 21.99 16.82
N PRO A 80 -3.48 21.94 15.66
CA PRO A 80 -4.70 21.16 15.51
C PRO A 80 -4.41 19.66 15.60
N GLN A 81 -5.21 18.93 16.38
CA GLN A 81 -5.10 17.48 16.54
C GLN A 81 -6.42 16.80 16.17
N ILE A 82 -6.35 15.69 15.43
CA ILE A 82 -7.53 14.89 15.08
C ILE A 82 -7.44 13.51 15.74
N ALA A 83 -8.52 13.08 16.38
CA ALA A 83 -8.60 11.76 16.98
C ALA A 83 -8.82 10.69 15.89
N VAL A 84 -7.86 9.77 15.74
CA VAL A 84 -7.96 8.64 14.81
C VAL A 84 -8.43 7.40 15.58
N ILE A 85 -9.60 6.86 15.18
CA ILE A 85 -10.13 5.60 15.72
C ILE A 85 -9.79 4.48 14.74
N VAL A 86 -9.08 3.46 15.21
CA VAL A 86 -8.73 2.28 14.41
C VAL A 86 -9.36 1.02 15.01
N ASP A 87 -9.86 0.13 14.16
CA ASP A 87 -10.51 -1.14 14.54
C ASP A 87 -9.51 -2.24 14.97
N GLY A 88 -8.20 -1.96 14.85
CA GLY A 88 -7.12 -2.90 15.19
C GLY A 88 -7.08 -4.16 14.33
N ALA A 89 -7.84 -4.22 13.23
CA ALA A 89 -8.15 -5.49 12.56
C ALA A 89 -7.04 -6.02 11.62
N TRP A 90 -5.95 -5.29 11.40
CA TRP A 90 -4.85 -5.75 10.54
C TRP A 90 -3.64 -6.33 11.31
N SER A 91 -3.35 -5.82 12.51
CA SER A 91 -2.19 -6.23 13.33
C SER A 91 -2.32 -7.63 13.94
N LYS A 92 -3.52 -8.23 13.93
CA LYS A 92 -3.78 -9.57 14.51
C LYS A 92 -3.32 -10.74 13.63
N ARG A 93 -2.86 -10.53 12.38
CA ARG A 93 -2.33 -11.61 11.52
C ARG A 93 -0.86 -11.96 11.76
N SER A 94 -0.16 -11.26 12.65
CA SER A 94 1.27 -11.51 12.88
C SER A 94 1.65 -11.46 14.35
N TYR A 95 1.07 -12.31 15.20
CA TYR A 95 1.73 -12.70 16.47
C TYR A 95 1.23 -14.07 16.93
N LYS A 96 1.81 -15.14 16.36
CA LYS A 96 2.18 -16.38 17.07
C LYS A 96 3.33 -17.02 16.30
N SER A 97 4.52 -16.77 16.83
CA SER A 97 5.78 -17.51 16.77
C SER A 97 5.84 -18.80 15.91
N ASN A 98 6.90 -18.82 15.08
CA ASN A 98 7.71 -19.95 14.57
C ASN A 98 7.02 -21.11 13.87
#